data_AF-A0A7J3ZN01-F1
#
_entry.id   AF-A0A7J3ZN01-F1
#
_cell.length_a   1.000
_cell.length_b   1.000
_cell.length_c   1.000
_cell.angle_alpha   90.00
_cell.angle_beta   90.00
_cell.angle_gamma   90.00
#
_symmetry.space_group_name_H-M   'P 1'
#
loop_
_entity.id
_entity.type
_entity.pdbx_description
1 polymer ?
#
loop_
_entity_poly.entity_id
_entity_poly.type
_entity_poly.pdbx_seq_one_letter_code
_entity_poly.pdbx_strand_id
1 'polypeptide(L)' 'YRKFFSSLQSNDRVEVLIAKMNGQVVGFLALWRMDDSDERTTSIGISVHPDSWGRGIATSLIKESIRLAKD' A
#
# COMPACT_ATOMS: atom_id res chain seq x y z
N TYR A 1 4.01 -12.46 3.76
CA TYR A 1 4.22 -11.01 3.97
C TYR A 1 5.31 -10.63 4.98
N ARG A 2 5.68 -11.45 5.98
CA ARG A 2 6.68 -11.05 7.00
C ARG A 2 8.01 -10.54 6.41
N LYS A 3 8.60 -11.26 5.45
CA LYS A 3 9.84 -10.84 4.77
C LYS A 3 9.71 -9.50 4.04
N PHE A 4 8.60 -9.26 3.35
CA PHE A 4 8.31 -7.98 2.68
C PHE A 4 8.30 -6.81 3.67
N PHE A 5 7.57 -6.96 4.78
CA PHE A 5 7.50 -5.91 5.81
C PHE A 5 8.84 -5.70 6.53
N SER A 6 9.62 -6.76 6.75
CA SER A 6 10.97 -6.62 7.32
C SER A 6 11.92 -5.85 6.39
N SER A 7 11.81 -6.02 5.07
CA SER A 7 12.63 -5.26 4.11
C SER A 7 12.21 -3.81 3.91
N LEU A 8 11.02 -3.41 4.37
CA LEU A 8 10.55 -2.02 4.26
C LEU A 8 11.21 -1.09 5.28
N GLN A 9 11.61 -1.60 6.44
CA GLN A 9 12.18 -0.76 7.51
C GLN A 9 13.50 -0.07 7.12
N SER A 10 14.17 -0.55 6.07
CA SER A 10 15.42 -0.01 5.55
C SER A 10 15.26 0.76 4.24
N ASN A 11 14.03 1.01 3.77
CA ASN A 11 13.76 1.64 2.47
C ASN A 11 12.79 2.82 2.62
N ASP A 12 13.34 4.02 2.59
CA ASP A 12 12.64 5.31 2.63
C ASP A 12 11.85 5.62 1.34
N ARG A 13 12.00 4.81 0.29
CA ARG A 13 11.32 4.97 -1.00
C ARG A 13 10.01 4.22 -1.11
N VAL A 14 9.57 3.58 -0.01
CA VAL A 14 8.34 2.79 0.00
C VAL A 14 7.39 3.29 1.07
N GLU A 15 6.26 3.83 0.62
CA GLU A 15 5.15 4.19 1.51
C GLU A 15 4.12 3.06 1.53
N VAL A 16 3.58 2.75 2.71
CA VAL A 16 2.62 1.66 2.86
C VAL A 16 1.39 2.08 3.65
N LEU A 17 0.22 1.84 3.08
CA LEU A 17 -1.07 1.94 3.75
C LEU A 17 -1.53 0.55 4.18
N ILE A 18 -1.97 0.45 5.44
CA ILE A 18 -2.45 -0.81 6.03
C ILE A 18 -3.96 -0.73 6.22
N ALA A 19 -4.69 -1.71 5.68
CA ALA A 19 -6.10 -1.88 5.98
C ALA A 19 -6.27 -2.74 7.25
N LYS A 20 -6.95 -2.18 8.26
CA LYS A 20 -7.33 -2.89 9.48
C LYS A 20 -8.84 -3.04 9.57
N MET A 21 -9.31 -4.21 9.95
CA MET A 21 -10.72 -4.51 10.22
C MET A 21 -10.79 -5.31 11.53
N ASN A 22 -11.60 -4.86 12.48
CA ASN A 22 -11.74 -5.49 13.81
C ASN A 22 -10.39 -5.73 14.52
N GLY A 23 -9.46 -4.77 14.39
CA GLY A 23 -8.12 -4.86 14.97
C GLY A 23 -7.13 -5.76 14.23
N GLN A 24 -7.56 -6.46 13.17
CA GLN A 24 -6.71 -7.33 12.36
C GLN A 24 -6.27 -6.65 11.06
N VAL A 25 -5.03 -6.89 10.64
CA VAL A 25 -4.54 -6.46 9.32
C VAL A 25 -5.10 -7.39 8.26
N VAL A 26 -5.86 -6.83 7.32
CA VAL A 26 -6.55 -7.59 6.26
C VAL A 26 -6.08 -7.24 4.87
N GLY A 27 -5.19 -6.27 4.73
CA GLY A 27 -4.58 -5.91 3.45
C GLY A 27 -3.63 -4.73 3.57
N PHE A 28 -2.97 -4.43 2.47
CA PHE A 28 -2.10 -3.27 2.35
C PHE A 28 -2.01 -2.79 0.91
N LEU A 29 -1.56 -1.55 0.77
CA LEU A 29 -1.13 -0.95 -0.48
C LEU A 29 0.29 -0.42 -0.26
N ALA A 30 1.21 -0.78 -1.15
CA ALA A 30 2.58 -0.28 -1.16
C ALA A 30 2.81 0.58 -2.41
N LEU A 31 3.46 1.72 -2.21
CA LEU A 31 3.85 2.69 -3.23
C LEU A 31 5.39 2.69 -3.32
N TRP A 32 5.94 2.33 -4.47
CA TRP A 32 7.39 2.39 -4.71
C TRP A 32 7.73 3.59 -5.59
N ARG A 33 8.58 4.49 -5.08
CA ARG A 33 9.23 5.51 -5.91
C ARG A 33 10.35 4.84 -6.71
N MET A 34 10.29 4.97 -8.03
CA MET A 34 11.35 4.52 -8.94
C MET A 34 12.24 5.74 -9.28
N ASP A 35 13.55 5.70 -9.01
CA ASP A 35 14.52 6.68 -9.53
C ASP A 35 14.75 6.41 -11.04
N ASP A 36 15.11 7.33 -11.96
CA ASP A 36 15.75 8.65 -11.81
C ASP A 36 15.48 9.57 -13.05
N SER A 37 14.33 9.49 -13.72
CA SER A 37 14.05 10.38 -14.88
C SER A 37 12.63 10.92 -14.97
N ASP A 38 11.71 10.42 -14.14
CA ASP A 38 10.34 10.89 -14.07
C ASP A 38 9.84 10.71 -12.63
N GLU A 39 10.04 11.72 -11.79
CA GLU A 39 9.55 11.81 -10.38
C GLU A 39 8.02 11.62 -10.24
N ARG A 40 7.31 11.40 -11.34
CA ARG A 40 5.86 11.29 -11.44
C ARG A 40 5.35 9.85 -11.56
N THR A 41 6.24 8.86 -11.72
CA THR A 41 5.84 7.45 -11.89
C THR A 41 6.11 6.64 -10.62
N THR A 42 5.04 6.29 -9.91
CA THR A 42 5.07 5.41 -8.73
C THR A 42 4.43 4.08 -9.09
N SER A 43 5.08 2.96 -8.74
CA SER A 43 4.45 1.63 -8.86
C SER A 43 3.57 1.36 -7.64
N ILE A 44 2.40 0.76 -7.85
CA ILE A 44 1.44 0.43 -6.79
C ILE A 44 1.21 -1.07 -6.72
N GLY A 45 1.31 -1.63 -5.52
CA GLY A 45 1.01 -3.03 -5.25
C GLY A 45 -0.03 -3.15 -4.15
N ILE A 46 -1.10 -3.90 -4.39
CA ILE A 46 -2.19 -4.08 -3.42
C ILE A 46 -2.36 -5.56 -3.14
N SER A 47 -2.52 -5.89 -1.86
CA SER A 47 -2.88 -7.23 -1.45
C SER A 47 -3.95 -7.17 -0.38
N VAL A 48 -5.00 -7.99 -0.53
CA VAL A 48 -6.10 -8.11 0.42
C VAL A 48 -6.27 -9.59 0.75
N HIS A 49 -6.48 -9.91 2.02
CA HIS A 49 -6.74 -11.27 2.47
C HIS A 49 -8.00 -11.82 1.78
N PRO A 50 -7.98 -13.07 1.25
CA PRO A 50 -9.11 -13.66 0.52
C PRO A 50 -10.46 -13.58 1.25
N ASP A 51 -10.49 -13.86 2.55
CA ASP A 51 -11.71 -13.80 3.37
C ASP A 51 -12.33 -12.39 3.48
N SER A 52 -11.56 -11.37 3.10
CA SER A 52 -11.97 -9.96 3.10
C SER A 52 -12.24 -9.42 1.69
N TRP A 53 -12.21 -10.26 0.66
CA TRP A 53 -12.58 -9.89 -0.70
C TRP A 53 -14.07 -9.52 -0.81
N GLY A 54 -14.41 -8.74 -1.83
CA GLY A 54 -15.78 -8.24 -2.03
C GLY A 54 -16.21 -7.13 -1.07
N ARG A 55 -15.38 -6.75 -0.10
CA ARG A 55 -15.70 -5.73 0.93
C ARG A 55 -15.21 -4.31 0.59
N GLY A 56 -14.71 -4.07 -0.63
CA GLY A 56 -14.25 -2.75 -1.06
C GLY A 56 -12.93 -2.25 -0.44
N ILE A 57 -12.14 -3.13 0.19
CA ILE A 57 -10.89 -2.76 0.87
C ILE A 57 -9.85 -2.21 -0.11
N ALA A 58 -9.64 -2.87 -1.25
CA ALA A 58 -8.70 -2.39 -2.27
C ALA A 58 -9.09 -1.00 -2.79
N THR A 59 -10.39 -0.77 -3.05
CA THR A 59 -10.92 0.53 -3.44
C THR A 59 -10.65 1.60 -2.38
N SER A 60 -10.84 1.27 -1.10
CA SER A 60 -10.60 2.20 0.01
C SER A 60 -9.11 2.56 0.11
N LEU A 61 -8.22 1.56 -0.01
CA LEU A 61 -6.78 1.78 -0.03
C LEU A 61 -6.34 2.70 -1.18
N ILE A 62 -6.87 2.49 -2.40
CA ILE A 62 -6.54 3.33 -3.57
C ILE A 62 -7.05 4.77 -3.37
N LYS A 63 -8.29 4.94 -2.90
CA LYS A 63 -8.84 6.28 -2.66
C LYS A 63 -8.00 7.04 -1.65
N GLU A 64 -7.58 6.37 -0.58
CA GLU A 64 -6.75 6.97 0.44
C GLU A 64 -5.34 7.29 -0.06
N SER A 65 -4.73 6.43 -0.89
CA SER A 65 -3.44 6.74 -1.50
C SER A 65 -3.52 7.94 -2.45
N ILE A 66 -4.61 8.06 -3.23
CA ILE A 66 -4.84 9.24 -4.10
C ILE A 66 -5.05 10.50 -3.26
N ARG A 67 -5.75 10.40 -2.14
CA ARG A 67 -5.96 11.53 -1.22
C ARG A 67 -4.63 12.02 -0.67
N LEU A 68 -3.80 11.11 -0.16
CA LEU A 68 -2.49 11.44 0.40
C LEU A 68 -1.50 11.98 -0.64
N ALA A 69 -1.62 11.58 -1.91
CA ALA A 69 -0.77 12.10 -2.98
C ALA A 69 -1.16 13.51 -3.47
N LYS A 70 -2.33 14.02 -3.08
CA LYS A 70 -2.81 15.36 -3.45
C LYS A 70 -2.56 16.43 -2.38
N ASP A 71 -2.32 16.01 -1.15
CA ASP A 71 -1.96 16.87 -0.01
C ASP A 71 -0.43 17.15 -0.03
#